data_AF-A0A955YMM2-F1
#
_entry.id   AF-A0A955YMM2-F1
#
_cell.length_a   1.000
_cell.length_b   1.000
_cell.length_c   1.000
_cell.angle_alpha   90.00
_cell.angle_beta   90.00
_cell.angle_gamma   90.00
#
_symmetry.space_group_name_H-M   'P 1'
#
loop_
_entity.id
_entity.type
_entity.pdbx_description
1 polymer ?
#
loop_
_entity_poly.entity_id
_entity_poly.type
_entity_poly.pdbx_seq_one_letter_code
_entity_poly.pdbx_strand_id
1 'polypeptide(L)'
;MVTRPRPSPGLYDRFCGLYTPRQMATVGQYLEEELQRSQELLSRPGHPKVCFLSYLLRNERRETVRARLGAIAEHRVDTRTHVFCDVRVGSYRYDQVAQG
;
A
#
# COMPACT_ATOMS: atom_id res chain seq x y z
N MET A 1 12.12 -11.85 21.82
CA MET A 1 11.13 -10.84 21.38
C MET A 1 9.75 -11.49 21.45
N VAL A 2 9.00 -11.27 22.53
CA VAL A 2 7.72 -11.96 22.76
C VAL A 2 6.63 -11.23 21.99
N THR A 3 6.20 -11.77 20.86
CA THR A 3 5.00 -11.30 20.14
C THR A 3 3.79 -11.58 21.02
N ARG A 4 3.24 -10.54 21.65
CA ARG A 4 1.93 -10.64 22.32
C ARG A 4 0.90 -11.19 21.32
N PRO A 5 0.06 -12.17 21.69
CA PRO A 5 -1.03 -12.61 20.83
C PRO A 5 -1.92 -11.39 20.54
N ARG A 6 -2.24 -11.17 19.25
CA ARG A 6 -3.15 -10.09 18.87
C ARG A 6 -4.50 -10.35 19.55
N PRO A 7 -5.13 -9.34 20.16
CA PRO A 7 -6.49 -9.50 20.70
C PRO A 7 -7.40 -10.00 19.57
N SER A 8 -8.28 -10.95 19.89
CA SER A 8 -9.31 -11.43 18.98
C SER A 8 -10.01 -10.21 18.37
N PRO A 9 -10.09 -10.08 17.03
CA PRO A 9 -10.81 -8.99 16.40
C PRO A 9 -12.21 -8.93 16.99
N GLY A 10 -12.54 -7.84 17.68
CA GLY A 10 -13.94 -7.59 18.01
C GLY A 10 -14.73 -7.58 16.71
N LEU A 11 -15.93 -8.16 16.70
CA LEU A 11 -16.81 -8.19 15.51
C LEU A 11 -17.00 -6.79 14.89
N TYR A 12 -16.78 -5.73 15.68
CA TYR A 12 -16.96 -4.32 15.33
C TYR A 12 -15.66 -3.50 15.30
N ASP A 13 -14.48 -4.12 15.35
CA ASP A 13 -13.22 -3.37 15.24
C ASP A 13 -12.98 -2.91 13.80
N ARG A 14 -13.41 -1.68 13.54
CA ARG A 14 -13.39 -1.04 12.21
C ARG A 14 -11.99 -0.96 11.60
N PHE A 15 -10.95 -0.85 12.44
CA PHE A 15 -9.58 -0.70 12.00
C PHE A 15 -8.73 -1.96 12.26
N CYS A 16 -9.36 -3.11 12.52
CA CYS A 16 -8.64 -4.35 12.80
C CYS A 16 -7.71 -4.75 11.64
N GLY A 17 -6.42 -4.42 11.78
CA GLY A 17 -5.40 -4.57 10.74
C GLY A 17 -5.37 -3.45 9.69
N LEU A 18 -6.38 -2.57 9.64
CA LEU A 18 -6.34 -1.40 8.78
C LEU A 18 -5.60 -0.24 9.45
N TYR A 19 -4.94 0.58 8.66
CA TYR A 19 -4.38 1.82 9.17
C TYR A 19 -5.49 2.82 9.50
N THR A 20 -5.37 3.45 10.66
CA THR A 20 -6.19 4.62 11.01
C THR A 20 -5.86 5.80 10.10
N PRO A 21 -6.76 6.81 9.97
CA PRO A 21 -6.47 8.00 9.17
C PRO A 21 -5.18 8.71 9.59
N ARG A 22 -4.89 8.76 10.90
CA ARG A 22 -3.65 9.35 11.41
C ARG A 22 -2.42 8.57 10.96
N GLN A 23 -2.45 7.24 11.04
CA GLN A 23 -1.37 6.39 10.55
C GLN A 23 -1.20 6.52 9.04
N MET A 24 -2.31 6.66 8.29
CA MET A 24 -2.24 6.89 6.84
C MET A 24 -1.59 8.22 6.49
N ALA A 25 -1.87 9.30 7.25
CA ALA A 25 -1.18 10.57 7.08
C ALA A 25 0.33 10.43 7.33
N THR A 26 0.73 9.74 8.39
CA THR A 26 2.15 9.50 8.71
C THR A 26 2.84 8.67 7.62
N VAL A 27 2.20 7.60 7.13
CA VAL A 27 2.80 6.81 6.04
C VAL A 27 2.85 7.62 4.74
N GLY A 28 1.84 8.45 4.47
CA GLY A 28 1.87 9.40 3.35
C GLY A 28 3.10 10.30 3.38
N GLN A 29 3.43 10.85 4.54
CA GLN A 29 4.66 11.65 4.73
C GLN A 29 5.92 10.84 4.42
N TYR A 30 6.03 9.61 4.92
CA TYR A 30 7.19 8.76 4.60
C TYR A 30 7.30 8.40 3.12
N LEU A 31 6.17 8.19 2.42
CA LEU A 31 6.19 7.94 0.98
C LEU A 31 6.58 9.19 0.18
N GLU A 32 6.20 10.37 0.64
CA GLU A 32 6.58 11.65 0.05
C GLU A 32 8.09 11.92 0.23
N GLU A 33 8.60 11.72 1.44
CA GLU A 33 10.04 11.83 1.74
C GLU A 33 10.86 10.83 0.89
N GLU A 34 10.39 9.59 0.78
CA GLU A 34 11.04 8.56 -0.03
C GLU A 34 10.98 8.88 -1.54
N LEU A 35 9.87 9.44 -2.00
CA LEU A 35 9.71 9.92 -3.37
C LEU A 35 10.72 11.02 -3.69
N GLN A 36 10.84 12.01 -2.81
CA GLN A 36 11.80 13.10 -2.98
C GLN A 36 13.25 12.57 -2.97
N ARG A 37 13.59 11.73 -1.99
CA ARG A 37 14.91 11.08 -1.90
C ARG A 37 15.25 10.32 -3.18
N SER A 38 14.30 9.56 -3.71
CA SER A 38 14.48 8.77 -4.93
C SER A 38 14.62 9.64 -6.18
N GLN A 39 13.87 10.73 -6.29
CA GLN A 39 14.01 11.68 -7.40
C GLN A 39 15.42 12.30 -7.44
N GLU A 40 15.95 12.69 -6.28
CA GLU A 40 17.29 13.25 -6.15
C GLU A 40 18.37 12.22 -6.51
N LEU A 41 18.26 11.00 -5.98
CA LEU A 41 19.25 9.94 -6.18
C LEU A 41 19.28 9.38 -7.60
N LEU A 42 18.12 9.33 -8.28
CA LEU A 42 17.99 8.77 -9.62
C LEU A 42 18.31 9.79 -10.73
N SER A 43 18.35 11.08 -10.41
CA SER A 43 18.66 12.16 -11.35
C SER A 43 20.17 12.36 -11.57
N ARG A 44 20.92 11.26 -11.78
CA ARG A 44 22.38 11.31 -11.96
C ARG A 44 22.79 11.66 -13.40
N PRO A 45 23.82 12.53 -13.59
CA PRO A 45 24.38 12.80 -14.90
C PRO A 45 24.88 11.50 -15.56
N GLY A 46 24.58 11.30 -16.84
CA GLY A 46 24.99 10.12 -17.61
C GLY A 46 24.01 8.94 -17.61
N HIS A 47 22.92 9.01 -16.85
CA HIS A 47 21.85 8.00 -16.84
C HIS A 47 20.56 8.54 -17.46
N PRO A 48 19.70 7.67 -18.04
CA PRO A 48 18.39 8.08 -18.56
C PRO A 48 17.57 8.72 -17.45
N LYS A 49 17.01 9.91 -17.74
CA LYS A 49 16.20 10.65 -16.77
C LYS A 49 14.96 9.85 -16.41
N VAL A 50 14.65 9.78 -15.13
CA VAL A 50 13.34 9.31 -14.65
C VAL A 50 12.31 10.36 -15.05
N CYS A 51 11.36 10.00 -15.90
CA CYS A 51 10.31 10.90 -16.35
C CYS A 51 9.05 10.79 -15.49
N PHE A 52 8.88 9.68 -14.76
CA PHE A 52 7.78 9.45 -13.84
C PHE A 52 8.22 8.53 -12.69
N LEU A 53 7.81 8.86 -11.47
CA LEU A 53 8.01 8.05 -10.28
C LEU A 53 6.80 8.21 -9.37
N SER A 54 6.22 7.10 -8.91
CA SER A 54 5.13 7.14 -7.93
C SER A 54 5.19 5.96 -6.98
N TYR A 55 4.82 6.21 -5.74
CA TYR A 55 4.61 5.18 -4.73
C TYR A 55 3.13 5.08 -4.38
N LEU A 56 2.62 3.86 -4.31
CA LEU A 56 1.25 3.58 -3.91
C LEU A 56 1.26 2.57 -2.77
N LEU A 57 0.69 2.96 -1.64
CA LEU A 57 0.38 2.05 -0.55
C LEU A 57 -1.10 1.65 -0.63
N ARG A 58 -1.34 0.35 -0.57
CA ARG A 58 -2.68 -0.24 -0.51
C ARG A 58 -2.79 -1.12 0.72
N ASN A 59 -3.68 -0.75 1.62
CA ASN A 59 -3.97 -1.53 2.83
C ASN A 59 -5.42 -2.03 2.75
N GLU A 60 -5.58 -3.34 2.78
CA GLU A 60 -6.83 -4.02 2.49
C GLU A 60 -7.22 -4.95 3.63
N ARG A 61 -8.52 -5.01 3.92
CA ARG A 61 -9.12 -5.94 4.86
C ARG A 61 -10.15 -6.78 4.14
N ARG A 62 -10.02 -8.09 4.27
CA ARG A 62 -10.97 -9.07 3.76
C ARG A 62 -11.63 -9.76 4.93
N GLU A 63 -12.93 -9.58 5.05
CA GLU A 63 -13.76 -10.32 6.00
C GLU A 63 -14.49 -11.44 5.26
N THR A 64 -14.42 -12.65 5.81
CA THR A 64 -15.16 -13.81 5.32
C THR A 64 -16.04 -14.33 6.43
N VAL A 65 -17.36 -14.25 6.23
CA VAL A 65 -18.36 -14.78 7.15
C VAL A 65 -19.03 -15.98 6.49
N ARG A 66 -19.07 -17.11 7.18
CA ARG A 66 -19.82 -18.30 6.77
C ARG A 66 -20.86 -18.61 7.83
N ALA A 67 -22.08 -18.88 7.40
CA ALA A 67 -23.19 -19.24 8.27
C ALA A 67 -23.78 -20.59 7.87
N ARG A 68 -24.27 -21.35 8.85
CA ARG A 68 -24.94 -22.63 8.66
C ARG A 68 -26.05 -22.78 9.70
N LEU A 69 -27.24 -23.21 9.25
CA LEU A 69 -28.41 -23.47 10.12
C LEU A 69 -28.77 -22.28 11.05
N GLY A 70 -28.69 -21.05 10.55
CA GLY A 70 -29.03 -19.85 11.33
C GLY A 70 -27.96 -19.39 12.32
N ALA A 71 -26.80 -20.05 12.39
CA ALA A 71 -25.66 -19.64 13.20
C ALA A 71 -24.45 -19.26 12.33
N ILE A 72 -23.63 -18.32 12.80
CA ILE A 72 -22.33 -18.01 12.19
C ILE A 72 -21.39 -19.18 12.50
N ALA A 73 -20.93 -19.87 11.46
CA ALA A 73 -20.06 -21.04 11.56
C ALA A 73 -18.58 -20.67 11.45
N GLU A 74 -18.24 -19.63 10.68
CA GLU A 74 -16.88 -19.12 10.55
C GLU A 74 -16.89 -17.61 10.37
N HIS A 75 -15.98 -16.94 11.05
CA HIS A 75 -15.67 -15.53 10.81
C HIS A 75 -14.15 -15.38 10.76
N ARG A 76 -13.64 -15.03 9.58
CA ARG A 76 -12.21 -14.84 9.32
C ARG A 76 -11.96 -13.42 8.83
N VAL A 77 -11.00 -12.75 9.47
CA VAL A 77 -10.52 -11.43 9.07
C VAL A 77 -9.07 -11.57 8.63
N ASP A 78 -8.80 -11.29 7.37
CA ASP A 78 -7.45 -11.20 6.82
C ASP A 78 -7.15 -9.74 6.47
N THR A 79 -5.91 -9.31 6.71
CA THR A 79 -5.44 -7.98 6.33
C THR A 79 -4.16 -8.11 5.52
N ARG A 80 -4.03 -7.31 4.47
CA ARG A 80 -2.85 -7.25 3.62
C ARG A 80 -2.43 -5.81 3.39
N THR A 81 -1.13 -5.59 3.29
CA THR A 81 -0.55 -4.29 2.95
C THR A 81 0.42 -4.50 1.82
N HIS A 82 0.23 -3.75 0.74
CA HIS A 82 1.07 -3.76 -0.45
C HIS A 82 1.62 -2.37 -0.70
N VAL A 83 2.90 -2.29 -1.04
CA VAL A 83 3.54 -1.06 -1.53
C VAL A 83 3.96 -1.31 -2.97
N PHE A 84 3.55 -0.43 -3.86
CA PHE A 84 3.90 -0.43 -5.27
C PHE A 84 4.78 0.77 -5.56
N CYS A 85 5.73 0.59 -6.48
CA CYS A 85 6.57 1.65 -7.01
C CYS A 85 6.48 1.55 -8.54
N ASP A 86 6.00 2.61 -9.19
CA ASP A 86 6.01 2.73 -10.66
C ASP A 86 7.11 3.73 -11.04
N VAL A 87 8.05 3.28 -11.87
CA VAL A 87 9.18 4.07 -12.34
C VAL A 87 9.22 4.00 -13.85
N ARG A 88 9.24 5.15 -14.51
CA ARG A 88 9.42 5.25 -15.96
C ARG A 88 10.66 6.06 -16.26
N VAL A 89 11.46 5.54 -17.17
CA VAL A 89 12.76 6.09 -17.58
C VAL A 89 12.73 6.44 -19.06
N GLY A 90 13.36 7.55 -19.42
CA GLY A 90 13.44 8.01 -20.81
C GLY A 90 12.65 9.30 -21.02
N SER A 91 11.89 9.37 -22.12
CA SER A 91 11.18 10.57 -22.53
C SER A 91 9.68 10.37 -22.40
N TYR A 92 9.02 11.24 -21.64
CA TYR A 92 7.56 11.27 -21.51
C TYR A 92 6.84 11.32 -22.86
N ARG A 93 7.45 11.98 -23.87
CA ARG A 93 6.91 12.05 -25.23
C ARG A 93 6.89 10.69 -25.93
N TYR A 94 7.83 9.79 -25.62
CA TYR A 94 7.92 8.47 -26.24
C TYR A 94 6.94 7.48 -25.57
N ASP A 95 6.76 7.60 -24.25
CA ASP A 95 5.79 6.81 -23.49
C ASP A 95 4.34 7.05 -23.93
N GLN A 96 4.00 8.25 -24.43
CA GLN A 96 2.67 8.55 -24.95
C GLN A 96 2.40 7.98 -26.36
N VAL A 97 3.42 7.64 -27.15
CA VAL A 97 3.23 7.11 -28.52
C VAL A 97 2.96 5.60 -28.52
N ALA A 98 3.14 4.93 -27.38
CA ALA A 98 2.88 3.50 -27.23
C ALA A 98 1.41 3.16 -26.91
N GLN A 99 0.49 4.13 -27.06
CA GLN A 99 -0.95 3.86 -27.18
C GLN A 99 -1.33 3.96 -28.65
N GLY A 100 -1.39 2.80 -29.32
CA GLY A 100 -2.08 2.64 -30.60
C GLY A 100 -3.59 2.70 -30.45
#